data_AF-A0A933IU40-F1
#
_entry.id   AF-A0A933IU40-F1
#
_cell.length_a   1.000
_cell.length_b   1.000
_cell.length_c   1.000
_cell.angle_alpha   90.00
_cell.angle_beta   90.00
_cell.angle_gamma   90.00
#
_symmetry.space_group_name_H-M   'P 1'
#
loop_
_entity.id
_entity.type
_entity.pdbx_description
1 polymer ?
#
loop_
_entity_poly.entity_id
_entity_poly.type
_entity_poly.pdbx_seq_one_letter_code
_entity_poly.pdbx_strand_id
1 'polypeptide(L)'
;MNAKHLCMVLLCCALISGLSVAAQATPSVPTLCVQTFGTKVYVSWNVVEGLSKYVLSYAPAPYTGPASIASADMGGGVGVWADLWPGASFYLAVQSSDGVEMGNYSNIEYFALPASGSDAYQVFAFNDLGMHCYDSDFSVFSVLPLFNVLHAQVVQKGDPPRIVGDSVDVMYKSLADPSGSINTTSIGKTNFWDYVFALFGLNPPPDEGVLGARMPGAGNAAQPFAWANGPKNWFSAEGIPITAFDDNSQLNSYALMNVQASNPADGTVLSSLPVVIPASDEVSCDACHLTGQVAAALSGIAWSRNSDPSRQSRENILLLHDFRNGTNLFNNQPVLCSACHYSLALDLAQQGPQGPQLQNPYMSRAVHNWHASRITEVPPSGNVCFYCHPGEKTQCARGAMDTAGLVCLDCHGNLFAVGRAGRQPWIDLPKCQSCHTGDALNNVDGQMIRRTAYTDSPNVATPIVATNQRFAEQTDTLFRNSLGHSGVACESCHGSPHAIWPSREANDNLAATRIQGHDGMIIECTACHGSELPLTLQGPHGMHNVNSPNWVYRHEEIAGQQACGTCHGADGNGTVLSKAAANRTFSVEEEDEDNDRATVGILKGTQIGCGLCHENKITHE
;
A
#
# COMPACT_ATOMS: atom_id res chain seq x y z
N MET A 1 8.23 -91.36 -21.64
CA MET A 1 8.56 -91.85 -20.29
C MET A 1 9.03 -90.67 -19.45
N ASN A 2 8.46 -90.53 -18.25
CA ASN A 2 8.76 -89.58 -17.15
C ASN A 2 8.44 -88.09 -17.41
N ALA A 3 7.27 -87.56 -17.02
CA ALA A 3 6.82 -87.15 -15.66
C ALA A 3 7.48 -85.84 -15.20
N LYS A 4 6.80 -84.78 -14.70
CA LYS A 4 5.41 -84.53 -14.28
C LYS A 4 5.27 -83.02 -13.95
N HIS A 5 4.06 -82.48 -14.14
CA HIS A 5 3.41 -81.30 -13.49
C HIS A 5 3.89 -79.88 -13.92
N LEU A 6 3.05 -78.86 -14.10
CA LEU A 6 1.68 -78.62 -13.63
C LEU A 6 0.90 -77.71 -14.62
N CYS A 7 -0.41 -77.92 -14.68
CA CYS A 7 -1.40 -77.29 -15.55
C CYS A 7 -1.93 -75.94 -15.03
N MET A 8 -2.35 -75.08 -15.98
CA MET A 8 -3.54 -74.18 -15.97
C MET A 8 -3.53 -72.97 -15.01
N VAL A 9 -4.03 -71.76 -15.30
CA VAL A 9 -4.81 -71.13 -16.40
C VAL A 9 -4.69 -69.60 -16.16
N LEU A 10 -4.18 -68.80 -17.09
CA LEU A 10 -4.90 -67.99 -18.09
C LEU A 10 -6.06 -67.11 -17.55
N LEU A 11 -5.81 -65.81 -17.39
CA LEU A 11 -6.77 -64.79 -17.84
C LEU A 11 -6.02 -63.71 -18.63
N CYS A 12 -6.30 -63.69 -19.93
CA CYS A 12 -5.76 -62.77 -20.91
C CYS A 12 -6.67 -61.55 -20.98
N CYS A 13 -6.14 -60.35 -20.72
CA CYS A 13 -6.73 -59.11 -21.22
C CYS A 13 -5.66 -58.39 -22.02
N ALA A 14 -5.91 -58.28 -23.33
CA ALA A 14 -5.07 -57.55 -24.26
C ALA A 14 -5.08 -56.05 -23.91
N LEU A 15 -3.91 -55.48 -23.67
CA LEU A 15 -3.70 -54.04 -23.64
C LEU A 15 -2.92 -53.66 -24.90
N ILE A 16 -3.63 -53.02 -25.81
CA ILE A 16 -3.10 -52.29 -26.95
C ILE A 16 -2.23 -51.17 -26.36
N SER A 17 -0.91 -51.31 -26.48
CA SER A 17 0.04 -50.26 -26.13
C SER A 17 -0.02 -49.14 -27.18
N GLY A 18 -0.91 -48.18 -26.94
CA GLY A 18 -0.82 -46.87 -27.55
C GLY A 18 0.42 -46.15 -27.03
N LEU A 19 1.32 -45.78 -27.94
CA LEU A 19 2.38 -44.82 -27.67
C LEU A 19 1.72 -43.48 -27.33
N SER A 20 1.65 -43.15 -26.03
CA SER A 20 1.38 -41.78 -25.60
C SER A 20 2.66 -40.97 -25.83
N VAL A 21 2.68 -40.17 -26.88
CA VAL A 21 3.59 -39.02 -26.94
C VAL A 21 3.13 -38.10 -25.81
N ALA A 22 3.90 -38.04 -24.73
CA ALA A 22 3.73 -36.99 -23.74
C ALA A 22 3.94 -35.67 -24.48
N ALA A 23 2.88 -34.87 -24.61
CA ALA A 23 3.03 -33.49 -25.01
C ALA A 23 3.98 -32.83 -24.02
N GLN A 24 5.17 -32.42 -24.47
CA GLN A 24 6.03 -31.55 -23.70
C GLN A 24 5.21 -30.32 -23.36
N ALA A 25 4.91 -30.13 -22.07
CA ALA A 25 4.31 -28.90 -21.61
C ALA A 25 5.27 -27.77 -22.03
N THR A 26 4.77 -26.81 -22.82
CA THR A 26 5.51 -25.58 -23.08
C THR A 26 5.97 -25.01 -21.74
N PRO A 27 7.27 -24.74 -21.55
CA PRO A 27 7.77 -24.25 -20.27
C PRO A 27 7.01 -22.99 -19.85
N SER A 28 6.76 -22.83 -18.54
CA SER A 28 6.09 -21.62 -18.05
C SER A 28 6.91 -20.39 -18.44
N VAL A 29 6.21 -19.37 -18.91
CA VAL A 29 6.86 -18.17 -19.43
C VAL A 29 7.36 -17.32 -18.25
N PRO A 30 8.61 -16.85 -18.26
CA PRO A 30 9.08 -15.93 -17.24
C PRO A 30 8.27 -14.63 -17.28
N THR A 31 8.00 -14.06 -16.10
CA THR A 31 7.37 -12.75 -15.92
C THR A 31 8.47 -11.72 -15.67
N LEU A 32 8.57 -10.75 -16.57
CA LEU A 32 9.58 -9.70 -16.55
C LEU A 32 9.13 -8.53 -15.69
N CYS A 33 10.04 -8.02 -14.86
CA CYS A 33 9.92 -6.83 -14.03
C CYS A 33 10.98 -5.80 -14.43
N VAL A 34 10.62 -4.51 -14.41
CA VAL A 34 11.57 -3.42 -14.62
C VAL A 34 11.37 -2.35 -13.56
N GLN A 35 12.46 -2.00 -12.88
CA GLN A 35 12.53 -1.02 -11.82
C GLN A 35 13.58 0.05 -12.16
N THR A 36 13.19 1.32 -12.23
CA THR A 36 14.05 2.46 -12.67
C THR A 36 14.49 3.43 -11.56
N PHE A 37 15.72 3.33 -11.04
CA PHE A 37 16.27 4.23 -10.01
C PHE A 37 17.09 5.36 -10.64
N GLY A 38 16.43 6.45 -11.04
CA GLY A 38 17.10 7.51 -11.80
C GLY A 38 17.58 6.97 -13.15
N THR A 39 18.90 6.96 -13.38
CA THR A 39 19.52 6.35 -14.58
C THR A 39 19.77 4.85 -14.46
N LYS A 40 19.63 4.27 -13.26
CA LYS A 40 19.84 2.84 -13.02
C LYS A 40 18.57 2.07 -13.30
N VAL A 41 18.70 0.93 -13.94
CA VAL A 41 17.60 0.02 -14.24
C VAL A 41 17.93 -1.34 -13.66
N TYR A 42 17.00 -1.87 -12.87
CA TYR A 42 16.97 -3.26 -12.49
C TYR A 42 15.92 -3.97 -13.31
N VAL A 43 16.35 -4.94 -14.10
CA VAL A 43 15.48 -5.84 -14.86
C VAL A 43 15.56 -7.20 -14.19
N SER A 44 14.44 -7.80 -13.83
CA SER A 44 14.40 -9.12 -13.19
C SER A 44 13.26 -9.98 -13.71
N TRP A 45 13.31 -11.28 -13.47
CA TRP A 45 12.23 -12.21 -13.81
C TRP A 45 12.17 -13.38 -12.83
N ASN A 46 11.00 -14.01 -12.72
CA ASN A 46 10.88 -15.20 -11.87
C ASN A 46 11.62 -16.41 -12.46
N VAL A 47 12.04 -17.30 -11.58
CA VAL A 47 12.61 -18.60 -11.98
C VAL A 47 11.51 -19.45 -12.63
N VAL A 48 11.86 -20.11 -13.74
CA VAL A 48 11.08 -21.16 -14.39
C VAL A 48 11.72 -22.51 -14.10
N GLU A 49 10.97 -23.44 -13.50
CA GLU A 49 11.48 -24.77 -13.16
C GLU A 49 11.87 -25.57 -14.42
N GLY A 50 12.98 -26.33 -14.32
CA GLY A 50 13.47 -27.21 -15.38
C GLY A 50 14.29 -26.53 -16.48
N LEU A 51 14.55 -25.23 -16.38
CA LEU A 51 15.30 -24.46 -17.39
C LEU A 51 16.62 -23.93 -16.84
N SER A 52 17.62 -23.80 -17.72
CA SER A 52 19.01 -23.52 -17.33
C SER A 52 19.55 -22.18 -17.84
N LYS A 53 18.81 -21.49 -18.71
CA LYS A 53 19.31 -20.29 -19.38
C LYS A 53 18.19 -19.29 -19.72
N TYR A 54 18.50 -17.99 -19.62
CA TYR A 54 17.63 -16.89 -20.02
C TYR A 54 18.28 -16.01 -21.08
N VAL A 55 17.47 -15.47 -22.00
CA VAL A 55 17.89 -14.52 -23.03
C VAL A 55 17.01 -13.28 -22.93
N LEU A 56 17.63 -12.15 -22.56
CA LEU A 56 16.95 -10.86 -22.50
C LEU A 56 17.04 -10.18 -23.86
N SER A 57 15.91 -9.96 -24.51
CA SER A 57 15.80 -9.17 -25.74
C SER A 57 15.36 -7.75 -25.43
N TYR A 58 15.99 -6.77 -26.07
CA TYR A 58 15.71 -5.36 -25.88
C TYR A 58 15.74 -4.59 -27.19
N ALA A 59 14.86 -3.61 -27.33
CA ALA A 59 14.79 -2.73 -28.48
C ALA A 59 14.59 -1.29 -28.04
N PRO A 60 15.21 -0.29 -28.70
CA PRO A 60 15.01 1.11 -28.35
C PRO A 60 13.55 1.52 -28.57
N ALA A 61 13.06 2.45 -27.74
CA ALA A 61 11.80 3.15 -27.97
C ALA A 61 12.09 4.58 -28.49
N PRO A 62 11.42 5.04 -29.58
CA PRO A 62 10.44 4.31 -30.39
C PRO A 62 11.06 3.15 -31.18
N TYR A 63 10.28 2.08 -31.35
CA TYR A 63 10.71 0.87 -32.07
C TYR A 63 10.98 1.16 -33.55
N THR A 64 12.17 0.81 -34.04
CA THR A 64 12.62 1.13 -35.42
C THR A 64 12.63 -0.09 -36.35
N GLY A 65 12.14 -1.24 -35.89
CA GLY A 65 11.97 -2.46 -36.68
C GLY A 65 12.80 -3.65 -36.17
N PRO A 66 12.68 -4.84 -36.79
CA PRO A 66 13.27 -6.07 -36.25
C PRO A 66 14.80 -6.04 -36.09
N ALA A 67 15.49 -5.26 -36.93
CA ALA A 67 16.95 -5.12 -36.87
C ALA A 67 17.44 -4.33 -35.65
N SER A 68 16.56 -3.60 -34.95
CA SER A 68 16.92 -2.87 -33.72
C SER A 68 16.81 -3.71 -32.46
N ILE A 69 16.36 -4.96 -32.56
CA ILE A 69 16.26 -5.89 -31.42
C ILE A 69 17.65 -6.46 -31.19
N ALA A 70 18.21 -6.18 -30.02
CA ALA A 70 19.41 -6.82 -29.50
C ALA A 70 19.04 -7.83 -28.42
N SER A 71 19.91 -8.81 -28.18
CA SER A 71 19.70 -9.83 -27.14
C SER A 71 20.97 -10.02 -26.32
N ALA A 72 20.80 -10.25 -25.02
CA ALA A 72 21.84 -10.58 -24.07
C ALA A 72 21.60 -11.97 -23.48
N ASP A 73 22.66 -12.78 -23.46
CA ASP A 73 22.67 -14.08 -22.78
C ASP A 73 22.86 -13.86 -21.28
N MET A 74 21.85 -14.24 -20.50
CA MET A 74 21.82 -14.03 -19.06
C MET A 74 22.25 -15.27 -18.28
N GLY A 75 22.57 -16.38 -18.95
CA GLY A 75 22.83 -17.66 -18.30
C GLY A 75 21.68 -18.04 -17.36
N GLY A 76 22.00 -18.62 -16.19
CA GLY A 76 21.01 -18.90 -15.15
C GLY A 76 20.61 -17.69 -14.29
N GLY A 77 21.06 -16.48 -14.63
CA GLY A 77 20.71 -15.25 -13.91
C GLY A 77 19.22 -14.92 -14.02
N VAL A 78 18.65 -14.35 -12.97
CA VAL A 78 17.22 -13.93 -12.90
C VAL A 78 17.04 -12.42 -12.77
N GLY A 79 18.11 -11.67 -13.02
CA GLY A 79 18.06 -10.22 -13.09
C GLY A 79 19.40 -9.60 -13.41
N VAL A 80 19.36 -8.33 -13.77
CA VAL A 80 20.50 -7.53 -14.19
C VAL A 80 20.30 -6.06 -13.84
N TRP A 81 21.38 -5.44 -13.40
CA TRP A 81 21.47 -4.00 -13.25
C TRP A 81 22.15 -3.40 -14.48
N ALA A 82 21.61 -2.30 -14.97
CA ALA A 82 22.22 -1.48 -16.00
C ALA A 82 22.21 -0.01 -15.56
N ASP A 83 23.35 0.68 -15.67
CA ASP A 83 23.38 2.14 -15.65
C ASP A 83 23.24 2.62 -17.09
N LEU A 84 22.19 3.38 -17.37
CA LEU A 84 21.91 3.93 -18.70
C LEU A 84 22.12 5.44 -18.69
N TRP A 85 21.83 6.10 -19.82
CA TRP A 85 21.86 7.56 -19.91
C TRP A 85 20.48 8.17 -19.67
N PRO A 86 20.40 9.45 -19.25
CA PRO A 86 19.13 10.15 -19.11
C PRO A 86 18.30 10.11 -20.40
N GLY A 87 16.99 9.84 -20.29
CA GLY A 87 16.07 9.74 -21.42
C GLY A 87 16.13 8.40 -22.18
N ALA A 88 16.99 7.45 -21.76
CA ALA A 88 17.03 6.12 -22.36
C ALA A 88 15.68 5.43 -22.22
N SER A 89 15.18 4.82 -23.30
CA SER A 89 13.91 4.11 -23.29
C SER A 89 13.97 2.85 -24.15
N PHE A 90 13.40 1.77 -23.64
CA PHE A 90 13.49 0.45 -24.25
C PHE A 90 12.22 -0.37 -24.02
N TYR A 91 11.94 -1.23 -25.00
CA TYR A 91 11.10 -2.40 -24.85
C TYR A 91 11.98 -3.59 -24.48
N LEU A 92 11.51 -4.44 -23.57
CA LEU A 92 12.21 -5.59 -23.03
C LEU A 92 11.31 -6.82 -23.06
N ALA A 93 11.87 -7.98 -23.39
CA ALA A 93 11.23 -9.28 -23.22
C ALA A 93 12.28 -10.33 -22.92
N VAL A 94 11.98 -11.31 -22.08
CA VAL A 94 12.90 -12.40 -21.74
C VAL A 94 12.32 -13.75 -22.20
N GLN A 95 13.19 -14.61 -22.71
CA GLN A 95 12.87 -16.02 -22.99
C GLN A 95 13.72 -16.91 -22.10
N SER A 96 13.21 -18.10 -21.83
CA SER A 96 13.90 -19.15 -21.09
C SER A 96 14.21 -20.34 -22.01
N SER A 97 15.34 -21.03 -21.79
CA SER A 97 15.80 -22.18 -22.58
C SER A 97 16.12 -23.38 -21.68
N ASP A 98 15.82 -24.57 -22.18
CA ASP A 98 16.26 -25.85 -21.59
C ASP A 98 17.66 -26.27 -22.07
N GLY A 99 18.30 -25.46 -22.93
CA GLY A 99 19.59 -25.76 -23.56
C GLY A 99 19.47 -26.39 -24.96
N VAL A 100 18.25 -26.68 -25.42
CA VAL A 100 17.97 -27.25 -26.76
C VAL A 100 17.03 -26.34 -27.54
N GLU A 101 15.94 -25.87 -26.93
CA GLU A 101 14.95 -24.99 -27.56
C GLU A 101 14.74 -23.69 -26.74
N MET A 102 14.21 -22.68 -27.43
CA MET A 102 13.81 -21.42 -26.79
C MET A 102 12.32 -21.42 -26.50
N GLY A 103 11.96 -21.12 -25.25
CA GLY A 103 10.58 -20.93 -24.82
C GLY A 103 9.97 -19.65 -25.37
N ASN A 104 8.69 -19.42 -25.05
CA ASN A 104 7.98 -18.21 -25.46
C ASN A 104 8.54 -16.96 -24.75
N TYR A 105 8.33 -15.78 -25.36
CA TYR A 105 8.65 -14.50 -24.74
C TYR A 105 7.74 -14.22 -23.54
N SER A 106 8.33 -13.58 -22.52
CA SER A 106 7.62 -12.93 -21.41
C SER A 106 6.63 -11.87 -21.88
N ASN A 107 5.91 -11.28 -20.93
CA ASN A 107 5.35 -9.94 -21.10
C ASN A 107 6.43 -8.98 -21.64
N ILE A 108 6.00 -8.06 -22.50
CA ILE A 108 6.88 -6.98 -22.98
C ILE A 108 6.79 -5.86 -21.95
N GLU A 109 7.92 -5.52 -21.33
CA GLU A 109 8.01 -4.32 -20.52
C GLU A 109 8.53 -3.16 -21.33
N TYR A 110 7.88 -2.01 -21.18
CA TYR A 110 8.40 -0.72 -21.62
C TYR A 110 8.84 0.09 -20.40
N PHE A 111 10.03 0.67 -20.49
CA PHE A 111 10.43 1.73 -19.58
C PHE A 111 11.06 2.89 -20.36
N ALA A 112 10.92 4.07 -19.79
CA ALA A 112 11.66 5.25 -20.19
C ALA A 112 12.22 5.91 -18.95
N LEU A 113 13.50 6.23 -19.01
CA LEU A 113 14.19 6.92 -17.94
C LEU A 113 13.94 8.41 -18.03
N PRO A 114 13.94 9.09 -16.88
CA PRO A 114 13.85 10.53 -16.86
C PRO A 114 14.96 11.19 -17.71
N ALA A 115 14.61 12.23 -18.49
CA ALA A 115 15.56 12.96 -19.33
C ALA A 115 16.56 13.81 -18.53
N SER A 116 17.65 14.29 -19.14
CA SER A 116 18.61 15.15 -18.41
C SER A 116 17.91 16.39 -17.84
N GLY A 117 18.09 16.65 -16.54
CA GLY A 117 17.38 17.72 -15.81
C GLY A 117 16.03 17.31 -15.25
N SER A 118 15.60 16.06 -15.42
CA SER A 118 14.40 15.49 -14.78
C SER A 118 14.46 15.40 -13.27
N ASP A 119 15.65 15.46 -12.68
CA ASP A 119 15.81 15.62 -11.23
C ASP A 119 15.09 16.88 -10.73
N ALA A 120 14.67 17.77 -11.63
CA ALA A 120 13.73 18.85 -11.41
C ALA A 120 12.29 18.40 -11.12
N TYR A 121 11.94 17.12 -11.13
CA TYR A 121 10.59 16.63 -10.80
C TYR A 121 10.62 15.41 -9.87
N GLN A 122 9.58 15.29 -9.03
CA GLN A 122 9.34 14.15 -8.16
C GLN A 122 7.86 13.78 -8.14
N VAL A 123 7.53 12.54 -8.50
CA VAL A 123 6.22 11.95 -8.22
C VAL A 123 6.19 11.45 -6.79
N PHE A 124 5.15 11.80 -6.06
CA PHE A 124 4.71 11.15 -4.83
C PHE A 124 3.38 10.45 -5.14
N ALA A 125 3.28 9.17 -4.82
CA ALA A 125 2.06 8.38 -5.04
C ALA A 125 1.74 7.56 -3.81
N PHE A 126 0.45 7.41 -3.50
CA PHE A 126 -0.02 6.77 -2.28
C PHE A 126 -1.44 6.25 -2.41
N ASN A 127 -1.74 5.16 -1.70
CA ASN A 127 -3.10 4.71 -1.46
C ASN A 127 -3.73 5.50 -0.29
N ASP A 128 -5.04 5.71 -0.32
CA ASP A 128 -5.77 6.55 0.64
C ASP A 128 -6.01 5.89 2.02
N LEU A 129 -5.97 4.55 2.12
CA LEU A 129 -6.32 3.81 3.35
C LEU A 129 -5.21 2.88 3.88
N GLY A 130 -4.24 2.57 3.03
CA GLY A 130 -3.21 1.52 3.16
C GLY A 130 -3.70 0.08 3.07
N MET A 131 -5.01 -0.14 2.90
CA MET A 131 -5.63 -1.43 2.56
C MET A 131 -7.08 -1.19 2.14
N HIS A 132 -7.47 -1.61 0.93
CA HIS A 132 -8.88 -1.77 0.58
C HIS A 132 -9.33 -3.20 0.76
N CYS A 133 -10.56 -3.38 1.24
CA CYS A 133 -11.18 -4.68 1.43
C CYS A 133 -12.33 -4.84 0.43
N TYR A 134 -12.53 -6.04 -0.09
CA TYR A 134 -13.66 -6.35 -0.98
C TYR A 134 -14.28 -7.70 -0.63
N ASP A 135 -15.51 -7.95 -1.10
CA ASP A 135 -16.15 -9.25 -0.93
C ASP A 135 -15.55 -10.32 -1.84
N SER A 136 -15.15 -11.46 -1.29
CA SER A 136 -14.67 -12.63 -2.06
C SER A 136 -15.73 -13.24 -3.00
N ASP A 137 -17.02 -13.03 -2.71
CA ASP A 137 -18.14 -13.47 -3.56
C ASP A 137 -19.29 -12.46 -3.46
N PHE A 138 -19.78 -12.01 -4.61
CA PHE A 138 -20.83 -10.99 -4.74
C PHE A 138 -22.24 -11.56 -4.97
N SER A 139 -22.40 -12.90 -5.01
CA SER A 139 -23.65 -13.56 -5.40
C SER A 139 -24.71 -13.58 -4.30
N VAL A 140 -24.30 -13.48 -3.03
CA VAL A 140 -25.19 -13.57 -1.86
C VAL A 140 -25.48 -12.20 -1.26
N PHE A 141 -24.43 -11.49 -0.83
CA PHE A 141 -24.51 -10.09 -0.39
C PHE A 141 -23.17 -9.40 -0.59
N SER A 142 -23.18 -8.07 -0.55
CA SER A 142 -21.95 -7.26 -0.52
C SER A 142 -21.96 -6.23 0.60
N VAL A 143 -20.82 -6.12 1.28
CA VAL A 143 -20.48 -5.05 2.24
C VAL A 143 -19.69 -3.94 1.55
N LEU A 144 -18.74 -4.31 0.68
CA LEU A 144 -17.87 -3.37 -0.04
C LEU A 144 -17.70 -3.82 -1.51
N PRO A 145 -17.72 -2.88 -2.47
CA PRO A 145 -17.41 -3.20 -3.86
C PRO A 145 -15.94 -3.59 -4.02
N LEU A 146 -15.60 -4.19 -5.17
CA LEU A 146 -14.21 -4.26 -5.61
C LEU A 146 -13.73 -2.84 -5.96
N PHE A 147 -12.84 -2.28 -5.13
CA PHE A 147 -12.52 -0.87 -5.14
C PHE A 147 -11.13 -0.60 -4.56
N ASN A 148 -10.46 0.42 -5.10
CA ASN A 148 -9.22 0.93 -4.56
C ASN A 148 -9.01 2.36 -5.04
N VAL A 149 -8.19 3.14 -4.33
CA VAL A 149 -7.88 4.53 -4.68
C VAL A 149 -6.39 4.71 -4.73
N LEU A 150 -5.92 5.31 -5.82
CA LEU A 150 -4.55 5.76 -5.95
C LEU A 150 -4.54 7.27 -6.17
N HIS A 151 -3.73 7.98 -5.39
CA HIS A 151 -3.48 9.40 -5.55
C HIS A 151 -2.02 9.67 -5.92
N ALA A 152 -1.77 10.80 -6.57
CA ALA A 152 -0.42 11.27 -6.84
C ALA A 152 -0.29 12.79 -6.80
N GLN A 153 0.81 13.28 -6.22
CA GLN A 153 1.27 14.66 -6.35
C GLN A 153 2.57 14.68 -7.14
N VAL A 154 2.70 15.63 -8.08
CA VAL A 154 3.95 15.84 -8.81
C VAL A 154 4.54 17.16 -8.36
N VAL A 155 5.78 17.14 -7.90
CA VAL A 155 6.51 18.32 -7.46
C VAL A 155 7.57 18.66 -8.48
N GLN A 156 7.50 19.86 -9.04
CA GLN A 156 8.65 20.48 -9.69
C GLN A 156 9.59 20.97 -8.58
N LYS A 157 10.79 20.39 -8.52
CA LYS A 157 11.80 20.73 -7.53
C LYS A 157 12.37 22.12 -7.77
N GLY A 158 12.76 22.78 -6.68
CA GLY A 158 13.37 24.10 -6.71
C GLY A 158 13.22 24.82 -5.37
N ASP A 159 13.55 26.11 -5.36
CA ASP A 159 13.38 26.98 -4.20
C ASP A 159 12.60 28.25 -4.59
N PRO A 160 11.29 28.36 -4.28
CA PRO A 160 10.46 27.33 -3.64
C PRO A 160 10.06 26.21 -4.64
N PRO A 161 9.79 24.99 -4.15
CA PRO A 161 9.24 23.92 -4.97
C PRO A 161 7.78 24.19 -5.32
N ARG A 162 7.29 23.57 -6.40
CA ARG A 162 5.92 23.76 -6.87
C ARG A 162 5.23 22.43 -7.12
N ILE A 163 4.06 22.22 -6.52
CA ILE A 163 3.16 21.13 -6.91
C ILE A 163 2.56 21.48 -8.27
N VAL A 164 2.78 20.63 -9.27
CA VAL A 164 2.27 20.80 -10.63
C VAL A 164 1.01 19.97 -10.83
N GLY A 165 0.05 20.55 -11.55
CA GLY A 165 -1.23 19.92 -11.90
C GLY A 165 -1.28 19.57 -13.38
N ASP A 166 -2.32 20.04 -14.06
CA ASP A 166 -2.63 19.81 -15.49
C ASP A 166 -1.53 20.19 -16.52
N SER A 167 -0.40 20.74 -16.09
CA SER A 167 0.80 20.91 -16.93
C SER A 167 1.60 19.60 -17.14
N VAL A 168 1.24 18.51 -16.46
CA VAL A 168 1.85 17.19 -16.63
C VAL A 168 0.79 16.11 -16.82
N ASP A 169 1.13 15.07 -17.57
CA ASP A 169 0.30 13.86 -17.70
C ASP A 169 0.76 12.83 -16.67
N VAL A 170 -0.18 12.27 -15.90
CA VAL A 170 0.10 11.25 -14.89
C VAL A 170 -0.67 9.98 -15.21
N MET A 171 0.07 8.87 -15.28
CA MET A 171 -0.45 7.54 -15.64
C MET A 171 0.03 6.49 -14.64
N TYR A 172 -0.69 5.39 -14.49
CA TYR A 172 -0.24 4.20 -13.76
C TYR A 172 -0.30 2.93 -14.63
N LYS A 173 0.56 1.97 -14.33
CA LYS A 173 0.48 0.59 -14.84
C LYS A 173 0.91 -0.39 -13.76
N SER A 174 0.59 -1.67 -13.91
CA SER A 174 1.01 -2.70 -12.96
C SER A 174 2.52 -2.88 -13.04
N LEU A 175 3.13 -3.09 -11.88
CA LEU A 175 4.55 -3.31 -11.74
C LEU A 175 4.75 -4.64 -11.02
N ALA A 176 5.56 -5.52 -11.60
CA ALA A 176 5.97 -6.73 -10.89
C ALA A 176 6.80 -6.37 -9.66
N ASP A 177 6.59 -7.05 -8.55
CA ASP A 177 7.41 -6.86 -7.36
C ASP A 177 8.77 -7.58 -7.48
N PRO A 178 9.70 -7.40 -6.52
CA PRO A 178 11.01 -8.08 -6.57
C PRO A 178 10.94 -9.62 -6.59
N SER A 179 9.81 -10.22 -6.22
CA SER A 179 9.58 -11.67 -6.31
C SER A 179 9.04 -12.10 -7.69
N GLY A 180 8.65 -11.15 -8.53
CA GLY A 180 8.07 -11.38 -9.86
C GLY A 180 6.54 -11.46 -9.87
N SER A 181 5.87 -11.24 -8.73
CA SER A 181 4.39 -11.21 -8.68
C SER A 181 3.87 -9.91 -9.28
N ILE A 182 2.87 -10.02 -10.16
CA ILE A 182 2.24 -8.88 -10.85
C ILE A 182 0.73 -9.11 -10.95
N ASN A 183 -0.03 -8.02 -10.83
CA ASN A 183 -1.49 -8.04 -10.93
C ASN A 183 -1.95 -7.06 -12.02
N THR A 184 -2.10 -7.54 -13.25
CA THR A 184 -2.48 -6.70 -14.41
C THR A 184 -3.98 -6.63 -14.63
N THR A 185 -4.73 -7.65 -14.22
CA THR A 185 -6.17 -7.78 -14.47
C THR A 185 -6.88 -8.42 -13.28
N SER A 186 -8.15 -8.11 -13.10
CA SER A 186 -9.02 -8.77 -12.13
C SER A 186 -9.99 -9.77 -12.79
N ILE A 187 -9.96 -9.88 -14.12
CA ILE A 187 -10.75 -10.84 -14.89
C ILE A 187 -10.37 -12.26 -14.46
N GLY A 188 -11.39 -13.09 -14.19
CA GLY A 188 -11.20 -14.48 -13.75
C GLY A 188 -10.85 -14.65 -12.28
N LYS A 189 -10.69 -13.56 -11.52
CA LYS A 189 -10.32 -13.57 -10.10
C LYS A 189 -11.49 -13.21 -9.17
N THR A 190 -12.63 -12.80 -9.74
CA THR A 190 -13.83 -12.37 -9.01
C THR A 190 -15.09 -12.55 -9.88
N ASN A 191 -16.26 -12.57 -9.24
CA ASN A 191 -17.58 -12.49 -9.89
C ASN A 191 -18.23 -11.09 -9.81
N PHE A 192 -17.46 -10.04 -9.46
CA PHE A 192 -17.97 -8.69 -9.24
C PHE A 192 -18.85 -8.16 -10.39
N TRP A 193 -18.39 -8.27 -11.64
CA TRP A 193 -19.11 -7.75 -12.81
C TRP A 193 -20.39 -8.50 -13.13
N ASP A 194 -20.57 -9.73 -12.63
CA ASP A 194 -21.83 -10.46 -12.79
C ASP A 194 -22.95 -9.87 -11.92
N TYR A 195 -22.58 -9.21 -10.81
CA TYR A 195 -23.52 -8.76 -9.78
C TYR A 195 -23.52 -7.24 -9.54
N VAL A 196 -22.58 -6.49 -10.11
CA VAL A 196 -22.45 -5.04 -9.93
C VAL A 196 -23.74 -4.27 -10.29
N PHE A 197 -24.46 -4.71 -11.31
CA PHE A 197 -25.75 -4.09 -11.68
C PHE A 197 -26.82 -4.32 -10.61
N ALA A 198 -26.95 -5.54 -10.10
CA ALA A 198 -27.92 -5.86 -9.06
C ALA A 198 -27.60 -5.17 -7.73
N LEU A 199 -26.32 -5.04 -7.39
CA LEU A 199 -25.87 -4.47 -6.12
C LEU A 199 -25.81 -2.93 -6.14
N PHE A 200 -25.29 -2.34 -7.22
CA PHE A 200 -24.96 -0.91 -7.28
C PHE A 200 -25.72 -0.15 -8.38
N GLY A 201 -26.49 -0.83 -9.24
CA GLY A 201 -27.21 -0.20 -10.35
C GLY A 201 -26.30 0.28 -11.49
N LEU A 202 -25.04 -0.15 -11.49
CA LEU A 202 -24.01 0.24 -12.47
C LEU A 202 -23.67 -0.94 -13.38
N ASN A 203 -23.13 -0.66 -14.57
CA ASN A 203 -22.72 -1.69 -15.52
C ASN A 203 -21.35 -1.37 -16.16
N PRO A 204 -20.27 -1.22 -15.35
CA PRO A 204 -18.94 -1.05 -15.89
C PRO A 204 -18.49 -2.32 -16.64
N PRO A 205 -17.69 -2.21 -17.71
CA PRO A 205 -17.08 -3.38 -18.33
C PRO A 205 -16.07 -4.06 -17.37
N PRO A 206 -15.73 -5.34 -17.61
CA PRO A 206 -14.65 -6.00 -16.88
C PRO A 206 -13.36 -5.16 -16.86
N ASP A 207 -12.62 -5.25 -15.74
CA ASP A 207 -11.46 -4.41 -15.39
C ASP A 207 -11.73 -2.90 -15.20
N GLU A 208 -12.97 -2.41 -15.35
CA GLU A 208 -13.37 -1.06 -14.93
C GLU A 208 -14.17 -1.14 -13.62
N GLY A 209 -13.83 -0.28 -12.65
CA GLY A 209 -14.58 -0.21 -11.40
C GLY A 209 -15.66 0.87 -11.41
N VAL A 210 -16.36 0.99 -10.28
CA VAL A 210 -17.62 1.78 -10.18
C VAL A 210 -17.47 3.30 -10.38
N LEU A 211 -16.23 3.81 -10.38
CA LEU A 211 -15.91 5.21 -10.66
C LEU A 211 -15.09 5.41 -11.95
N GLY A 212 -14.99 4.37 -12.78
CA GLY A 212 -14.39 4.45 -14.11
C GLY A 212 -12.87 4.24 -14.17
N ALA A 213 -12.16 4.21 -13.04
CA ALA A 213 -10.76 3.78 -13.03
C ALA A 213 -10.63 2.30 -13.40
N ARG A 214 -9.52 1.95 -14.03
CA ARG A 214 -9.33 0.66 -14.69
C ARG A 214 -8.12 -0.10 -14.18
N MET A 215 -8.18 -1.42 -14.21
CA MET A 215 -6.97 -2.24 -14.22
C MET A 215 -6.25 -2.07 -15.57
N PRO A 216 -4.90 -2.15 -15.61
CA PRO A 216 -4.13 -2.08 -16.86
C PRO A 216 -4.48 -3.14 -17.91
N GLY A 217 -5.07 -4.25 -17.49
CA GLY A 217 -5.48 -5.38 -18.33
C GLY A 217 -4.29 -6.24 -18.79
N ALA A 218 -4.57 -7.32 -19.51
CA ALA A 218 -3.55 -8.29 -19.95
C ALA A 218 -2.38 -7.70 -20.78
N GLY A 219 -2.59 -6.55 -21.43
CA GLY A 219 -1.54 -5.82 -22.14
C GLY A 219 -0.71 -4.87 -21.26
N ASN A 220 -0.99 -4.82 -19.95
CA ASN A 220 -0.44 -3.87 -18.97
C ASN A 220 -0.46 -2.41 -19.47
N ALA A 221 -1.58 -2.01 -20.11
CA ALA A 221 -1.69 -0.69 -20.72
C ALA A 221 -1.75 0.40 -19.65
N ALA A 222 -0.98 1.46 -19.82
CA ALA A 222 -0.99 2.59 -18.90
C ALA A 222 -2.39 3.23 -18.83
N GLN A 223 -2.88 3.45 -17.62
CA GLN A 223 -4.17 4.04 -17.31
C GLN A 223 -4.00 5.47 -16.78
N PRO A 224 -4.91 6.40 -17.14
CA PRO A 224 -4.79 7.79 -16.74
C PRO A 224 -5.24 8.03 -15.30
N PHE A 225 -4.66 9.04 -14.67
CA PHE A 225 -5.28 9.70 -13.53
C PHE A 225 -6.16 10.87 -13.99
N ALA A 226 -7.18 11.18 -13.20
CA ALA A 226 -7.92 12.43 -13.32
C ALA A 226 -7.28 13.52 -12.46
N TRP A 227 -7.05 14.71 -13.05
CA TRP A 227 -6.74 15.91 -12.27
C TRP A 227 -8.03 16.46 -11.65
N ALA A 228 -8.13 16.41 -10.32
CA ALA A 228 -9.35 16.79 -9.61
C ALA A 228 -9.56 18.31 -9.46
N ASN A 229 -8.62 19.14 -9.95
CA ASN A 229 -8.61 20.62 -9.85
C ASN A 229 -9.26 21.16 -8.56
N GLY A 230 -8.73 20.72 -7.41
CA GLY A 230 -9.27 21.01 -6.10
C GLY A 230 -8.20 21.40 -5.09
N PRO A 231 -8.58 21.79 -3.86
CA PRO A 231 -7.65 22.31 -2.85
C PRO A 231 -6.51 21.35 -2.48
N LYS A 232 -6.67 20.05 -2.79
CA LYS A 232 -5.67 19.01 -2.56
C LYS A 232 -4.53 18.98 -3.57
N ASN A 233 -4.71 19.61 -4.74
CA ASN A 233 -3.71 19.66 -5.82
C ASN A 233 -3.06 18.30 -6.13
N TRP A 234 -3.87 17.26 -6.26
CA TRP A 234 -3.40 15.91 -6.61
C TRP A 234 -4.22 15.29 -7.73
N PHE A 235 -3.63 14.28 -8.35
CA PHE A 235 -4.23 13.39 -9.33
C PHE A 235 -4.91 12.22 -8.62
N SER A 236 -6.05 11.76 -9.12
CA SER A 236 -6.83 10.63 -8.56
C SER A 236 -7.15 9.57 -9.62
N ALA A 237 -6.98 8.31 -9.24
CA ALA A 237 -7.56 7.15 -9.91
C ALA A 237 -8.40 6.40 -8.86
N GLU A 238 -9.70 6.67 -8.85
CA GLU A 238 -10.64 6.18 -7.84
C GLU A 238 -11.49 5.04 -8.39
N GLY A 239 -11.65 3.99 -7.59
CA GLY A 239 -12.40 2.79 -7.96
C GLY A 239 -11.64 1.82 -8.84
N ILE A 240 -10.32 1.70 -8.67
CA ILE A 240 -9.55 0.66 -9.35
C ILE A 240 -10.01 -0.71 -8.83
N PRO A 241 -10.50 -1.63 -9.69
CA PRO A 241 -11.09 -2.88 -9.23
C PRO A 241 -10.02 -3.96 -9.08
N ILE A 242 -9.00 -3.77 -8.23
CA ILE A 242 -7.90 -4.73 -8.03
C ILE A 242 -8.25 -5.81 -6.99
N THR A 243 -7.89 -7.06 -7.26
CA THR A 243 -8.03 -8.18 -6.31
C THR A 243 -6.75 -8.47 -5.52
N ALA A 244 -6.85 -9.24 -4.43
CA ALA A 244 -5.70 -9.71 -3.65
C ALA A 244 -4.90 -10.82 -4.36
N PHE A 245 -5.36 -11.29 -5.53
CA PHE A 245 -4.70 -12.35 -6.31
C PHE A 245 -3.96 -11.77 -7.51
N ASP A 246 -2.72 -12.20 -7.68
CA ASP A 246 -1.88 -11.87 -8.82
C ASP A 246 -2.32 -12.62 -10.09
N ASP A 247 -1.64 -12.39 -11.21
CA ASP A 247 -2.01 -12.97 -12.51
C ASP A 247 -1.85 -14.50 -12.56
N ASN A 248 -1.06 -15.07 -11.65
CA ASN A 248 -0.92 -16.51 -11.47
C ASN A 248 -1.88 -17.07 -10.41
N SER A 249 -2.88 -16.28 -9.99
CA SER A 249 -3.83 -16.61 -8.92
C SER A 249 -3.17 -16.89 -7.56
N GLN A 250 -1.95 -16.38 -7.34
CA GLN A 250 -1.29 -16.41 -6.04
C GLN A 250 -1.72 -15.22 -5.22
N LEU A 251 -1.79 -15.38 -3.90
CA LEU A 251 -2.10 -14.28 -3.00
C LEU A 251 -0.95 -13.25 -3.02
N ASN A 252 -1.25 -12.03 -3.44
CA ASN A 252 -0.41 -10.84 -3.32
C ASN A 252 -1.29 -9.64 -2.97
N SER A 253 -1.50 -9.45 -1.66
CA SER A 253 -2.30 -8.35 -1.13
C SER A 253 -1.62 -6.98 -1.22
N TYR A 254 -0.34 -6.93 -1.63
CA TYR A 254 0.48 -5.71 -1.69
C TYR A 254 1.07 -5.50 -3.09
N ALA A 255 0.25 -5.77 -4.12
CA ALA A 255 0.63 -5.59 -5.51
C ALA A 255 1.12 -4.15 -5.78
N LEU A 256 2.11 -4.03 -6.66
CA LEU A 256 2.70 -2.76 -7.03
C LEU A 256 2.09 -2.19 -8.31
N MET A 257 1.98 -0.87 -8.35
CA MET A 257 1.82 -0.08 -9.55
C MET A 257 3.01 0.86 -9.72
N ASN A 258 3.35 1.19 -10.96
CA ASN A 258 4.28 2.26 -11.28
C ASN A 258 3.48 3.48 -11.72
N VAL A 259 3.59 4.58 -10.98
CA VAL A 259 3.02 5.88 -11.33
C VAL A 259 4.08 6.71 -12.03
N GLN A 260 3.75 7.26 -13.19
CA GLN A 260 4.67 8.02 -14.04
C GLN A 260 4.06 9.37 -14.41
N ALA A 261 4.87 10.43 -14.27
CA ALA A 261 4.58 11.75 -14.79
C ALA A 261 5.38 12.00 -16.08
N SER A 262 4.74 12.61 -17.07
CA SER A 262 5.34 12.94 -18.37
C SER A 262 4.94 14.33 -18.85
N ASN A 263 5.75 14.88 -19.75
CA ASN A 263 5.46 16.13 -20.44
C ASN A 263 4.38 15.90 -21.52
N PRO A 264 3.22 16.56 -21.47
CA PRO A 264 2.15 16.36 -22.45
C PRO A 264 2.55 16.77 -23.88
N ALA A 265 3.55 17.65 -24.03
CA ALA A 265 3.96 18.16 -25.34
C ALA A 265 4.72 17.13 -26.20
N ASP A 266 5.49 16.25 -25.57
CA ASP A 266 6.41 15.33 -26.26
C ASP A 266 6.44 13.91 -25.67
N GLY A 267 5.71 13.64 -24.58
CA GLY A 267 5.66 12.36 -23.90
C GLY A 267 6.91 12.03 -23.07
N THR A 268 7.83 12.98 -22.89
CA THR A 268 9.07 12.75 -22.13
C THR A 268 8.75 12.45 -20.67
N VAL A 269 9.32 11.36 -20.14
CA VAL A 269 9.17 11.01 -18.73
C VAL A 269 9.89 12.03 -17.85
N LEU A 270 9.17 12.58 -16.88
CA LEU A 270 9.67 13.55 -15.91
C LEU A 270 10.08 12.87 -14.61
N SER A 271 9.25 11.94 -14.10
CA SER A 271 9.54 11.19 -12.88
C SER A 271 8.62 9.97 -12.78
N SER A 272 9.03 8.95 -12.02
CA SER A 272 8.25 7.73 -11.80
C SER A 272 8.47 7.16 -10.41
N LEU A 273 7.43 6.57 -9.82
CA LEU A 273 7.48 5.99 -8.49
C LEU A 273 6.71 4.66 -8.42
N PRO A 274 7.30 3.59 -7.86
CA PRO A 274 6.56 2.41 -7.47
C PRO A 274 5.72 2.69 -6.21
N VAL A 275 4.48 2.21 -6.19
CA VAL A 275 3.56 2.38 -5.07
C VAL A 275 2.72 1.12 -4.89
N VAL A 276 2.46 0.75 -3.64
CA VAL A 276 1.58 -0.38 -3.31
C VAL A 276 0.13 0.03 -3.51
N ILE A 277 -0.64 -0.82 -4.16
CA ILE A 277 -2.11 -0.72 -4.27
C ILE A 277 -2.75 -1.91 -3.53
N PRO A 278 -2.93 -1.79 -2.21
CA PRO A 278 -3.18 -2.94 -1.35
C PRO A 278 -4.64 -3.38 -1.40
N ALA A 279 -4.89 -4.68 -1.53
CA ALA A 279 -6.22 -5.26 -1.61
C ALA A 279 -6.33 -6.58 -0.84
N SER A 280 -7.48 -6.81 -0.22
CA SER A 280 -7.76 -8.04 0.52
C SER A 280 -9.22 -8.45 0.45
N ASP A 281 -9.46 -9.76 0.33
CA ASP A 281 -10.77 -10.38 0.54
C ASP A 281 -10.86 -11.14 1.87
N GLU A 282 -9.88 -10.92 2.77
CA GLU A 282 -9.79 -11.62 4.04
C GLU A 282 -10.87 -11.15 5.02
N VAL A 283 -11.91 -11.97 5.13
CA VAL A 283 -12.97 -11.86 6.13
C VAL A 283 -13.33 -13.28 6.57
N SER A 284 -13.32 -13.53 7.89
CA SER A 284 -13.51 -14.88 8.46
C SER A 284 -14.89 -15.04 9.11
N CYS A 285 -15.96 -14.64 8.40
CA CYS A 285 -17.33 -14.82 8.91
C CYS A 285 -17.69 -16.31 9.12
N ASP A 286 -17.08 -17.18 8.34
CA ASP A 286 -17.20 -18.63 8.41
C ASP A 286 -16.73 -19.23 9.74
N ALA A 287 -15.84 -18.55 10.48
CA ALA A 287 -15.43 -18.96 11.82
C ALA A 287 -16.62 -19.18 12.76
N CYS A 288 -17.72 -18.44 12.57
CA CYS A 288 -18.92 -18.51 13.42
C CYS A 288 -20.21 -18.84 12.67
N HIS A 289 -20.31 -18.50 11.38
CA HIS A 289 -21.55 -18.57 10.60
C HIS A 289 -21.71 -19.82 9.74
N LEU A 290 -20.79 -20.78 9.78
CA LEU A 290 -21.01 -22.09 9.14
C LEU A 290 -22.07 -22.89 9.89
N THR A 291 -22.85 -23.69 9.16
CA THR A 291 -23.96 -24.46 9.72
C THR A 291 -23.48 -25.38 10.85
N GLY A 292 -24.08 -25.26 12.04
CA GLY A 292 -23.68 -25.98 13.25
C GLY A 292 -22.71 -25.22 14.16
N GLN A 293 -22.13 -24.11 13.71
CA GLN A 293 -21.31 -23.21 14.54
C GLN A 293 -22.18 -22.25 15.37
N VAL A 294 -21.54 -21.54 16.31
CA VAL A 294 -22.20 -20.71 17.32
C VAL A 294 -23.20 -19.68 16.76
N ALA A 295 -22.96 -19.14 15.56
CA ALA A 295 -23.87 -18.18 14.92
C ALA A 295 -24.86 -18.81 13.91
N ALA A 296 -24.78 -20.12 13.65
CA ALA A 296 -25.68 -20.85 12.75
C ALA A 296 -26.10 -22.22 13.33
N ALA A 297 -26.49 -22.22 14.62
CA ALA A 297 -26.97 -23.40 15.35
C ALA A 297 -28.34 -23.21 16.01
N LEU A 298 -29.00 -22.05 15.83
CA LEU A 298 -30.31 -21.80 16.42
C LEU A 298 -31.37 -22.74 15.84
N SER A 299 -32.24 -23.26 16.72
CA SER A 299 -33.40 -24.03 16.31
C SER A 299 -34.45 -23.12 15.64
N GLY A 300 -35.19 -23.68 14.68
CA GLY A 300 -36.22 -22.95 13.94
C GLY A 300 -35.74 -22.27 12.66
N ILE A 301 -34.46 -22.33 12.34
CA ILE A 301 -33.90 -21.85 11.07
C ILE A 301 -33.46 -23.05 10.23
N ALA A 302 -33.88 -23.09 8.97
CA ALA A 302 -33.38 -24.05 7.99
C ALA A 302 -32.06 -23.52 7.40
N TRP A 303 -30.95 -23.83 8.05
CA TRP A 303 -29.62 -23.37 7.66
C TRP A 303 -29.17 -23.88 6.29
N SER A 304 -28.30 -23.11 5.64
CA SER A 304 -27.72 -23.42 4.33
C SER A 304 -27.01 -24.78 4.34
N ARG A 305 -27.07 -25.45 3.19
CA ARG A 305 -26.34 -26.68 2.88
C ARG A 305 -25.32 -26.49 1.76
N ASN A 306 -25.02 -25.24 1.41
CA ASN A 306 -24.02 -24.93 0.39
C ASN A 306 -22.67 -25.55 0.81
N SER A 307 -21.98 -26.21 -0.12
CA SER A 307 -20.71 -26.88 0.14
C SER A 307 -19.53 -25.90 0.18
N ASP A 308 -19.67 -24.72 -0.41
CA ASP A 308 -18.69 -23.65 -0.34
C ASP A 308 -18.84 -22.90 1.00
N PRO A 309 -17.82 -22.93 1.89
CA PRO A 309 -17.89 -22.26 3.19
C PRO A 309 -18.10 -20.75 3.10
N SER A 310 -17.53 -20.08 2.10
CA SER A 310 -17.69 -18.64 1.89
C SER A 310 -19.15 -18.32 1.59
N ARG A 311 -19.77 -19.05 0.66
CA ARG A 311 -21.20 -18.87 0.35
C ARG A 311 -22.12 -19.33 1.48
N GLN A 312 -21.83 -20.46 2.12
CA GLN A 312 -22.63 -21.00 3.21
C GLN A 312 -22.71 -20.01 4.38
N SER A 313 -21.58 -19.43 4.78
CA SER A 313 -21.54 -18.45 5.87
C SER A 313 -22.32 -17.18 5.51
N ARG A 314 -22.21 -16.69 4.27
CA ARG A 314 -22.98 -15.54 3.77
C ARG A 314 -24.49 -15.80 3.73
N GLU A 315 -24.89 -16.96 3.22
CA GLU A 315 -26.29 -17.40 3.18
C GLU A 315 -26.89 -17.51 4.59
N ASN A 316 -26.14 -18.10 5.53
CA ASN A 316 -26.55 -18.21 6.92
C ASN A 316 -26.69 -16.84 7.61
N ILE A 317 -25.87 -15.85 7.26
CA ILE A 317 -26.05 -14.47 7.75
C ILE A 317 -27.41 -13.91 7.31
N LEU A 318 -27.80 -14.08 6.04
CA LEU A 318 -29.11 -13.62 5.55
C LEU A 318 -30.27 -14.39 6.21
N LEU A 319 -30.17 -15.70 6.36
CA LEU A 319 -31.18 -16.52 7.05
C LEU A 319 -31.36 -16.10 8.52
N LEU A 320 -30.27 -15.83 9.22
CA LEU A 320 -30.31 -15.32 10.59
C LEU A 320 -30.93 -13.93 10.65
N HIS A 321 -30.61 -13.07 9.67
CA HIS A 321 -31.18 -11.74 9.56
C HIS A 321 -32.70 -11.80 9.34
N ASP A 322 -33.16 -12.65 8.42
CA ASP A 322 -34.57 -12.89 8.13
C ASP A 322 -35.32 -13.39 9.36
N PHE A 323 -34.77 -14.38 10.06
CA PHE A 323 -35.38 -14.92 11.27
C PHE A 323 -35.51 -13.88 12.39
N ARG A 324 -34.47 -13.07 12.62
CA ARG A 324 -34.43 -12.13 13.75
C ARG A 324 -35.15 -10.82 13.48
N ASN A 325 -35.12 -10.35 12.24
CA ASN A 325 -35.62 -9.03 11.86
C ASN A 325 -36.89 -9.09 11.00
N GLY A 326 -37.41 -10.29 10.70
CA GLY A 326 -38.62 -10.47 9.89
C GLY A 326 -38.43 -10.03 8.43
N THR A 327 -37.19 -10.09 7.92
CA THR A 327 -36.89 -9.77 6.52
C THR A 327 -37.04 -11.00 5.62
N ASN A 328 -36.85 -10.81 4.31
CA ASN A 328 -36.86 -11.89 3.30
C ASN A 328 -35.64 -11.77 2.36
N LEU A 329 -34.49 -11.38 2.90
CA LEU A 329 -33.26 -11.08 2.19
C LEU A 329 -32.68 -12.33 1.51
N PHE A 330 -32.80 -13.51 2.13
CA PHE A 330 -32.28 -14.74 1.54
C PHE A 330 -32.92 -15.06 0.18
N ASN A 331 -34.21 -14.74 -0.01
CA ASN A 331 -34.91 -14.95 -1.28
C ASN A 331 -34.76 -13.76 -2.26
N ASN A 332 -34.07 -12.69 -1.87
CA ASN A 332 -33.87 -11.48 -2.67
C ASN A 332 -32.36 -11.17 -2.85
N GLN A 333 -31.56 -12.22 -3.02
CA GLN A 333 -30.13 -12.11 -3.30
C GLN A 333 -29.86 -11.64 -4.75
N PRO A 334 -28.74 -10.93 -5.01
CA PRO A 334 -27.76 -10.48 -4.03
C PRO A 334 -28.24 -9.25 -3.25
N VAL A 335 -27.80 -9.11 -2.00
CA VAL A 335 -28.19 -7.98 -1.13
C VAL A 335 -27.03 -7.01 -0.93
N LEU A 336 -27.22 -5.72 -1.24
CA LEU A 336 -26.28 -4.68 -0.82
C LEU A 336 -26.60 -4.27 0.63
N CYS A 337 -25.72 -4.61 1.57
CA CYS A 337 -25.95 -4.35 2.99
C CYS A 337 -26.15 -2.85 3.25
N SER A 338 -25.42 -1.99 2.52
CA SER A 338 -25.52 -0.54 2.66
C SER A 338 -26.81 0.06 2.10
N ALA A 339 -27.60 -0.67 1.30
CA ALA A 339 -28.93 -0.22 0.87
C ALA A 339 -29.89 -0.02 2.05
N CYS A 340 -29.70 -0.77 3.13
CA CYS A 340 -30.48 -0.64 4.37
C CYS A 340 -29.70 0.02 5.51
N HIS A 341 -28.39 -0.21 5.61
CA HIS A 341 -27.54 0.30 6.68
C HIS A 341 -26.51 1.29 6.15
N TYR A 342 -26.77 2.58 6.29
CA TYR A 342 -25.92 3.63 5.71
C TYR A 342 -24.43 3.47 6.04
N SER A 343 -23.58 3.66 5.03
CA SER A 343 -22.13 3.66 5.14
C SER A 343 -21.59 4.90 4.45
N LEU A 344 -20.91 5.77 5.21
CA LEU A 344 -20.34 7.01 4.66
C LEU A 344 -19.32 6.73 3.55
N ALA A 345 -18.59 5.62 3.62
CA ALA A 345 -17.62 5.24 2.59
C ALA A 345 -18.28 4.88 1.25
N LEU A 346 -19.57 4.54 1.24
CA LEU A 346 -20.31 4.19 0.02
C LEU A 346 -21.27 5.31 -0.43
N ASP A 347 -21.34 6.43 0.30
CA ASP A 347 -22.07 7.62 -0.14
C ASP A 347 -21.17 8.48 -1.05
N LEU A 348 -20.82 7.91 -2.21
CA LEU A 348 -19.92 8.55 -3.17
C LEU A 348 -20.49 9.87 -3.72
N ALA A 349 -21.82 10.01 -3.75
CA ALA A 349 -22.52 11.21 -4.19
C ALA A 349 -22.79 12.22 -3.07
N GLN A 350 -22.40 11.90 -1.82
CA GLN A 350 -22.60 12.74 -0.64
C GLN A 350 -24.06 13.17 -0.43
N GLN A 351 -25.01 12.29 -0.76
CA GLN A 351 -26.44 12.59 -0.67
C GLN A 351 -27.02 12.33 0.74
N GLY A 352 -26.24 11.72 1.63
CA GLY A 352 -26.70 11.31 2.93
C GLY A 352 -27.58 10.04 2.87
N PRO A 353 -28.06 9.58 4.04
CA PRO A 353 -28.91 8.41 4.12
C PRO A 353 -30.27 8.62 3.43
N GLN A 354 -30.75 7.61 2.70
CA GLN A 354 -32.03 7.60 2.00
C GLN A 354 -32.85 6.35 2.31
N GLY A 355 -34.18 6.49 2.25
CA GLY A 355 -35.09 5.36 2.44
C GLY A 355 -34.88 4.65 3.80
N PRO A 356 -34.73 3.31 3.83
CA PRO A 356 -34.52 2.55 5.08
C PRO A 356 -33.29 3.00 5.89
N GLN A 357 -32.27 3.57 5.23
CA GLN A 357 -31.05 4.07 5.87
C GLN A 357 -31.31 5.16 6.92
N LEU A 358 -32.44 5.88 6.82
CA LEU A 358 -32.83 6.94 7.76
C LEU A 358 -33.25 6.41 9.13
N GLN A 359 -33.71 5.15 9.20
CA GLN A 359 -34.24 4.54 10.42
C GLN A 359 -33.30 3.49 11.00
N ASN A 360 -32.50 2.85 10.13
CA ASN A 360 -31.56 1.83 10.54
C ASN A 360 -30.25 2.42 11.06
N PRO A 361 -29.55 1.73 11.98
CA PRO A 361 -28.20 2.13 12.37
C PRO A 361 -27.23 2.05 11.20
N TYR A 362 -26.17 2.87 11.24
CA TYR A 362 -25.04 2.76 10.32
C TYR A 362 -24.49 1.34 10.27
N MET A 363 -23.91 0.97 9.12
CA MET A 363 -23.32 -0.36 8.90
C MET A 363 -22.35 -0.76 10.02
N SER A 364 -21.43 0.14 10.37
CA SER A 364 -20.47 -0.06 11.46
C SER A 364 -21.16 -0.42 12.77
N ARG A 365 -22.25 0.27 13.12
CA ARG A 365 -23.00 -0.02 14.36
C ARG A 365 -23.75 -1.34 14.27
N ALA A 366 -24.43 -1.60 13.15
CA ALA A 366 -25.20 -2.82 12.93
C ALA A 366 -24.31 -4.07 13.10
N VAL A 367 -23.09 -4.03 12.58
CA VAL A 367 -22.13 -5.13 12.69
C VAL A 367 -21.41 -5.11 14.04
N HIS A 368 -20.66 -4.05 14.36
CA HIS A 368 -19.78 -4.09 15.52
C HIS A 368 -20.51 -4.21 16.86
N ASN A 369 -21.59 -3.43 17.06
CA ASN A 369 -22.31 -3.46 18.35
C ASN A 369 -22.99 -4.82 18.58
N TRP A 370 -23.43 -5.48 17.51
CA TRP A 370 -23.99 -6.82 17.59
C TRP A 370 -22.96 -7.85 18.04
N HIS A 371 -21.74 -7.78 17.49
CA HIS A 371 -20.68 -8.73 17.79
C HIS A 371 -19.94 -8.44 19.11
N ALA A 372 -19.96 -7.20 19.59
CA ALA A 372 -19.17 -6.75 20.74
C ALA A 372 -19.33 -7.60 22.01
N SER A 373 -20.53 -8.14 22.25
CA SER A 373 -20.81 -9.00 23.42
C SER A 373 -20.89 -10.50 23.09
N ARG A 374 -20.54 -10.89 21.86
CA ARG A 374 -20.77 -12.25 21.32
C ARG A 374 -19.51 -12.94 20.84
N ILE A 375 -18.44 -12.21 20.57
CA ILE A 375 -17.14 -12.82 20.31
C ILE A 375 -16.47 -13.12 21.64
N THR A 376 -16.43 -14.41 21.99
CA THR A 376 -15.85 -14.90 23.24
C THR A 376 -14.46 -15.52 23.06
N GLU A 377 -14.10 -15.86 21.83
CA GLU A 377 -12.81 -16.44 21.47
C GLU A 377 -12.04 -15.44 20.61
N VAL A 378 -10.78 -15.17 20.97
CA VAL A 378 -9.91 -14.24 20.27
C VAL A 378 -9.11 -15.01 19.22
N PRO A 379 -8.87 -14.46 18.02
CA PRO A 379 -8.12 -15.18 16.99
C PRO A 379 -6.63 -15.28 17.36
N PRO A 380 -5.81 -16.07 16.63
CA PRO A 380 -4.40 -16.30 16.97
C PRO A 380 -3.56 -15.03 17.15
N SER A 381 -3.85 -13.96 16.40
CA SER A 381 -3.17 -12.66 16.58
C SER A 381 -3.41 -11.97 17.92
N GLY A 382 -4.43 -12.37 18.68
CA GLY A 382 -4.89 -11.63 19.86
C GLY A 382 -5.77 -10.41 19.53
N ASN A 383 -6.00 -10.09 18.25
CA ASN A 383 -6.76 -8.93 17.81
C ASN A 383 -8.12 -9.32 17.24
N VAL A 384 -9.19 -9.12 18.03
CA VAL A 384 -10.57 -9.46 17.64
C VAL A 384 -11.04 -8.80 16.33
N CYS A 385 -10.44 -7.67 15.95
CA CYS A 385 -10.77 -7.00 14.70
C CYS A 385 -10.45 -7.86 13.47
N PHE A 386 -9.48 -8.78 13.57
CA PHE A 386 -9.03 -9.60 12.45
C PHE A 386 -9.95 -10.77 12.08
N TYR A 387 -11.04 -10.99 12.82
CA TYR A 387 -12.13 -11.84 12.31
C TYR A 387 -12.83 -11.22 11.11
N CYS A 388 -12.97 -9.90 11.10
CA CYS A 388 -13.79 -9.18 10.12
C CYS A 388 -12.98 -8.25 9.21
N HIS A 389 -11.77 -7.90 9.63
CA HIS A 389 -10.85 -7.06 8.87
C HIS A 389 -9.60 -7.86 8.52
N PRO A 390 -8.92 -7.56 7.40
CA PRO A 390 -7.72 -8.28 7.01
C PRO A 390 -6.60 -8.13 8.04
N GLY A 391 -6.01 -9.23 8.50
CA GLY A 391 -4.95 -9.11 9.50
C GLY A 391 -4.27 -10.38 9.97
N GLU A 392 -4.97 -11.52 10.02
CA GLU A 392 -4.32 -12.79 10.35
C GLU A 392 -3.36 -13.22 9.23
N LYS A 393 -3.72 -12.92 7.98
CA LYS A 393 -2.89 -13.21 6.79
C LYS A 393 -2.36 -11.93 6.15
N THR A 394 -3.24 -10.99 5.83
CA THR A 394 -2.96 -9.80 5.02
C THR A 394 -2.41 -8.62 5.83
N GLN A 395 -2.30 -8.74 7.16
CA GLN A 395 -1.67 -7.75 8.04
C GLN A 395 -1.99 -6.28 7.64
N CYS A 396 -3.27 -5.89 7.68
CA CYS A 396 -3.70 -4.55 7.25
C CYS A 396 -2.86 -3.44 7.90
N ALA A 397 -2.70 -3.50 9.22
CA ALA A 397 -1.75 -2.68 9.95
C ALA A 397 -0.35 -3.31 9.91
N ARG A 398 0.58 -2.62 9.24
CA ARG A 398 1.95 -3.08 8.99
C ARG A 398 2.99 -1.95 8.96
N GLY A 399 2.56 -0.71 9.22
CA GLY A 399 3.43 0.47 9.24
C GLY A 399 4.18 0.65 10.56
N ALA A 400 4.81 1.81 10.72
CA ALA A 400 5.64 2.17 11.87
C ALA A 400 4.95 1.94 13.22
N MET A 401 3.64 2.20 13.34
CA MET A 401 2.87 1.97 14.57
C MET A 401 2.80 0.49 14.95
N ASP A 402 2.56 -0.40 13.99
CA ASP A 402 2.51 -1.84 14.25
C ASP A 402 3.92 -2.38 14.54
N THR A 403 4.98 -1.85 13.90
CA THR A 403 6.37 -2.19 14.29
C THR A 403 6.73 -1.73 15.70
N ALA A 404 6.04 -0.70 16.23
CA ALA A 404 6.15 -0.26 17.61
C ALA A 404 5.28 -1.09 18.59
N GLY A 405 4.60 -2.13 18.10
CA GLY A 405 3.77 -3.05 18.90
C GLY A 405 2.37 -2.53 19.21
N LEU A 406 1.86 -1.54 18.45
CA LEU A 406 0.48 -1.06 18.58
C LEU A 406 -0.48 -1.95 17.80
N VAL A 407 -1.67 -2.16 18.35
CA VAL A 407 -2.77 -2.90 17.71
C VAL A 407 -3.97 -2.00 17.45
N CYS A 408 -4.94 -2.48 16.68
CA CYS A 408 -6.13 -1.71 16.31
C CYS A 408 -6.85 -1.10 17.52
N LEU A 409 -6.88 -1.80 18.66
CA LEU A 409 -7.55 -1.35 19.87
C LEU A 409 -6.90 -0.12 20.49
N ASP A 410 -5.57 0.01 20.40
CA ASP A 410 -4.83 1.15 20.97
C ASP A 410 -5.25 2.49 20.32
N CYS A 411 -5.69 2.42 19.05
CA CYS A 411 -6.16 3.57 18.29
C CYS A 411 -7.69 3.67 18.30
N HIS A 412 -8.39 2.62 17.89
CA HIS A 412 -9.82 2.67 17.58
C HIS A 412 -10.75 2.29 18.74
N GLY A 413 -10.22 1.73 19.82
CA GLY A 413 -10.98 1.04 20.86
C GLY A 413 -11.46 -0.35 20.40
N ASN A 414 -12.32 -0.97 21.21
CA ASN A 414 -12.89 -2.27 20.88
C ASN A 414 -14.23 -2.15 20.11
N LEU A 415 -14.90 -3.29 19.89
CA LEU A 415 -16.16 -3.36 19.15
C LEU A 415 -17.29 -2.51 19.76
N PHE A 416 -17.29 -2.25 21.06
CA PHE A 416 -18.25 -1.32 21.67
C PHE A 416 -17.99 0.13 21.22
N ALA A 417 -16.71 0.53 21.11
CA ALA A 417 -16.34 1.87 20.68
C ALA A 417 -16.64 2.12 19.20
N VAL A 418 -16.24 1.21 18.30
CA VAL A 418 -16.52 1.33 16.85
C VAL A 418 -18.01 1.13 16.51
N GLY A 419 -18.75 0.43 17.39
CA GLY A 419 -20.20 0.23 17.27
C GLY A 419 -21.07 1.26 18.01
N ARG A 420 -20.49 2.33 18.56
CA ARG A 420 -21.22 3.30 19.38
C ARG A 420 -22.21 4.12 18.54
N ALA A 421 -23.38 4.41 19.10
CA ALA A 421 -24.44 5.21 18.44
C ALA A 421 -23.98 6.60 17.97
N GLY A 422 -23.20 7.29 18.80
CA GLY A 422 -22.66 8.63 18.50
C GLY A 422 -21.24 8.60 17.94
N ARG A 423 -20.89 7.60 17.13
CA ARG A 423 -19.63 7.56 16.39
C ARG A 423 -19.94 7.42 14.89
N GLN A 424 -19.51 8.37 14.09
CA GLN A 424 -19.65 8.37 12.65
C GLN A 424 -18.49 7.59 12.01
N PRO A 425 -18.73 6.40 11.42
CA PRO A 425 -17.67 5.64 10.78
C PRO A 425 -17.06 6.44 9.63
N TRP A 426 -15.77 6.25 9.38
CA TRP A 426 -14.96 6.95 8.36
C TRP A 426 -14.73 8.46 8.60
N ILE A 427 -15.36 9.04 9.62
CA ILE A 427 -15.22 10.44 10.03
C ILE A 427 -14.58 10.54 11.42
N ASP A 428 -15.15 9.85 12.41
CA ASP A 428 -14.64 9.80 13.79
C ASP A 428 -13.56 8.73 13.93
N LEU A 429 -12.40 9.05 13.37
CA LEU A 429 -11.21 8.20 13.40
C LEU A 429 -10.12 8.80 14.29
N PRO A 430 -9.22 7.95 14.83
CA PRO A 430 -8.04 8.42 15.54
C PRO A 430 -7.21 9.34 14.65
N LYS A 431 -6.62 10.37 15.27
CA LYS A 431 -5.79 11.37 14.62
C LYS A 431 -4.34 11.24 15.09
N CYS A 432 -3.38 11.71 14.30
CA CYS A 432 -1.97 11.79 14.65
C CYS A 432 -1.79 12.48 16.01
N GLN A 433 -2.47 13.62 16.20
CA GLN A 433 -2.44 14.38 17.46
C GLN A 433 -2.97 13.61 18.68
N SER A 434 -3.71 12.52 18.47
CA SER A 434 -4.20 11.70 19.58
C SER A 434 -3.08 10.91 20.26
N CYS A 435 -1.97 10.67 19.56
CA CYS A 435 -0.78 10.04 20.11
C CYS A 435 0.45 10.97 20.08
N HIS A 436 0.60 11.78 19.04
CA HIS A 436 1.70 12.72 18.84
C HIS A 436 1.29 14.10 19.37
N THR A 437 1.39 14.28 20.68
CA THR A 437 0.64 15.33 21.39
C THR A 437 1.34 16.68 21.50
N GLY A 438 2.39 16.88 20.72
CA GLY A 438 3.16 18.11 20.70
C GLY A 438 4.65 17.87 20.60
N ASP A 439 5.43 18.82 21.12
CA ASP A 439 6.87 18.85 21.01
C ASP A 439 7.54 18.66 22.38
N ALA A 440 8.87 18.75 22.43
CA ALA A 440 9.63 18.47 23.65
C ALA A 440 9.35 19.46 24.80
N LEU A 441 8.83 20.65 24.50
CA LEU A 441 8.58 21.69 25.49
C LEU A 441 7.09 21.80 25.86
N ASN A 442 6.20 21.42 24.95
CA ASN A 442 4.76 21.50 25.15
C ASN A 442 4.06 20.27 24.55
N ASN A 443 3.59 19.38 25.42
CA ASN A 443 2.88 18.15 25.08
C ASN A 443 1.88 17.76 26.18
N VAL A 444 1.02 16.78 25.91
CA VAL A 444 -0.02 16.33 26.84
C VAL A 444 0.57 15.38 27.88
N ASP A 445 0.45 15.75 29.16
CA ASP A 445 0.88 14.97 30.33
C ASP A 445 2.37 14.56 30.34
N GLY A 446 3.25 15.35 29.72
CA GLY A 446 4.68 15.01 29.62
C GLY A 446 4.99 13.91 28.59
N GLN A 447 4.04 13.56 27.71
CA GLN A 447 4.17 12.49 26.73
C GLN A 447 4.09 13.00 25.29
N MET A 448 5.24 13.26 24.67
CA MET A 448 5.31 13.59 23.23
C MET A 448 4.65 12.53 22.35
N ILE A 449 4.84 11.25 22.69
CA ILE A 449 4.27 10.11 21.98
C ILE A 449 3.57 9.22 22.99
N ARG A 450 2.27 9.00 22.79
CA ARG A 450 1.44 8.10 23.60
C ARG A 450 1.25 6.78 22.86
N ARG A 451 1.02 5.72 23.62
CA ARG A 451 0.65 4.41 23.05
C ARG A 451 -0.85 4.24 22.81
N THR A 452 -1.69 5.10 23.36
CA THR A 452 -3.14 5.02 23.15
C THR A 452 -3.66 6.36 22.67
N ALA A 453 -4.60 6.32 21.72
CA ALA A 453 -5.21 7.52 21.15
C ALA A 453 -6.30 8.14 22.04
N TYR A 454 -6.62 7.52 23.17
CA TYR A 454 -7.67 7.91 24.10
C TYR A 454 -7.22 7.71 25.54
N THR A 455 -7.85 8.43 26.47
CA THR A 455 -7.59 8.34 27.92
C THR A 455 -8.77 7.76 28.72
N ASP A 456 -9.94 7.62 28.10
CA ASP A 456 -11.17 7.20 28.78
C ASP A 456 -11.24 5.67 28.96
N SER A 457 -11.80 4.94 28.01
CA SER A 457 -11.98 3.49 28.09
C SER A 457 -11.97 2.89 26.70
N PRO A 458 -11.44 1.67 26.49
CA PRO A 458 -11.52 0.98 25.20
C PRO A 458 -12.95 0.78 24.66
N ASN A 459 -13.97 0.84 25.52
CA ASN A 459 -15.39 0.78 25.12
C ASN A 459 -15.93 2.09 24.54
N VAL A 460 -15.21 3.20 24.73
CA VAL A 460 -15.62 4.56 24.34
C VAL A 460 -14.64 5.13 23.31
N ALA A 461 -13.35 5.09 23.64
CA ALA A 461 -12.20 5.48 22.82
C ALA A 461 -12.35 6.88 22.22
N THR A 462 -12.60 7.89 23.07
CA THR A 462 -12.67 9.29 22.61
C THR A 462 -11.27 9.78 22.22
N PRO A 463 -11.03 10.16 20.94
CA PRO A 463 -9.71 10.59 20.51
C PRO A 463 -9.21 11.82 21.28
N ILE A 464 -7.96 11.77 21.72
CA ILE A 464 -7.27 12.91 22.34
C ILE A 464 -7.12 14.03 21.30
N VAL A 465 -7.39 15.26 21.72
CA VAL A 465 -7.14 16.48 20.95
C VAL A 465 -6.04 17.24 21.67
N ALA A 466 -4.86 17.33 21.05
CA ALA A 466 -3.72 18.01 21.65
C ALA A 466 -3.91 19.52 21.61
N THR A 467 -3.32 20.27 22.53
CA THR A 467 -3.28 21.75 22.42
C THR A 467 -2.17 22.19 21.48
N ASN A 468 -1.03 21.50 21.51
CA ASN A 468 0.06 21.69 20.56
C ASN A 468 -0.20 20.89 19.28
N GLN A 469 -0.49 21.59 18.18
CA GLN A 469 -0.87 21.01 16.90
C GLN A 469 0.31 20.72 15.95
N ARG A 470 1.57 20.74 16.42
CA ARG A 470 2.77 20.58 15.57
C ARG A 470 2.74 19.32 14.70
N PHE A 471 2.25 18.21 15.24
CA PHE A 471 2.14 16.91 14.56
C PHE A 471 0.68 16.52 14.30
N ALA A 472 -0.23 17.49 14.37
CA ALA A 472 -1.63 17.28 14.08
C ALA A 472 -1.89 17.37 12.58
N GLU A 473 -2.91 16.64 12.16
CA GLU A 473 -3.62 16.89 10.92
C GLU A 473 -4.22 18.29 10.88
N GLN A 474 -4.64 18.72 9.68
CA GLN A 474 -5.45 19.92 9.55
C GLN A 474 -6.75 19.76 10.37
N THR A 475 -7.21 20.86 10.96
CA THR A 475 -8.45 20.90 11.74
C THR A 475 -9.60 20.27 10.95
N ASP A 476 -10.41 19.45 11.64
CA ASP A 476 -11.55 18.72 11.07
C ASP A 476 -11.24 17.83 9.85
N THR A 477 -9.97 17.51 9.64
CA THR A 477 -9.50 16.67 8.55
C THR A 477 -8.83 15.42 9.11
N LEU A 478 -8.89 14.33 8.34
CA LEU A 478 -8.19 13.08 8.64
C LEU A 478 -6.82 13.07 7.98
N PHE A 479 -5.91 12.24 8.48
CA PHE A 479 -4.57 12.10 7.91
C PHE A 479 -4.61 11.90 6.39
N ARG A 480 -5.47 11.00 5.90
CA ARG A 480 -5.63 10.68 4.47
C ARG A 480 -6.13 11.81 3.56
N ASN A 481 -6.49 12.94 4.15
CA ASN A 481 -7.07 14.09 3.48
C ASN A 481 -6.33 15.38 3.85
N SER A 482 -5.30 15.29 4.69
CA SER A 482 -4.60 16.44 5.24
C SER A 482 -3.39 16.81 4.40
N LEU A 483 -3.15 18.10 4.35
CA LEU A 483 -2.00 18.70 3.70
C LEU A 483 -1.13 19.40 4.74
N GLY A 484 0.18 19.24 4.62
CA GLY A 484 1.22 19.93 5.37
C GLY A 484 2.19 20.65 4.44
N HIS A 485 3.11 21.42 5.03
CA HIS A 485 4.26 22.02 4.33
C HIS A 485 3.94 22.56 2.92
N SER A 486 3.07 23.57 2.87
CA SER A 486 2.67 24.26 1.63
C SER A 486 1.85 23.41 0.63
N GLY A 487 1.05 22.47 1.12
CA GLY A 487 0.06 21.74 0.31
C GLY A 487 0.46 20.30 -0.05
N VAL A 488 1.56 19.79 0.52
CA VAL A 488 1.99 18.40 0.36
C VAL A 488 1.08 17.50 1.19
N ALA A 489 0.52 16.46 0.57
CA ALA A 489 -0.29 15.47 1.27
C ALA A 489 0.54 14.75 2.34
N CYS A 490 -0.08 14.46 3.48
CA CYS A 490 0.61 13.76 4.56
C CYS A 490 1.17 12.41 4.08
N GLU A 491 0.45 11.69 3.23
CA GLU A 491 0.89 10.41 2.67
C GLU A 491 2.10 10.52 1.75
N SER A 492 2.29 11.67 1.06
CA SER A 492 3.49 11.91 0.24
C SER A 492 4.77 11.84 1.09
N CYS A 493 4.70 12.26 2.37
CA CYS A 493 5.83 12.22 3.28
C CYS A 493 5.86 10.96 4.15
N HIS A 494 4.70 10.46 4.58
CA HIS A 494 4.63 9.42 5.61
C HIS A 494 4.25 8.03 5.09
N GLY A 495 3.73 7.92 3.87
CA GLY A 495 3.05 6.72 3.38
C GLY A 495 1.57 6.67 3.77
N SER A 496 0.86 5.64 3.32
CA SER A 496 -0.59 5.49 3.54
C SER A 496 -0.94 5.19 5.00
N PRO A 497 -2.17 5.48 5.47
CA PRO A 497 -2.64 5.01 6.78
C PRO A 497 -2.41 3.50 6.93
N HIS A 498 -2.14 3.00 8.14
CA HIS A 498 -1.83 1.58 8.39
C HIS A 498 -0.54 1.03 7.72
N ALA A 499 0.06 1.75 6.78
CA ALA A 499 1.29 1.41 6.06
C ALA A 499 2.35 2.53 6.12
N ILE A 500 2.28 3.38 7.16
CA ILE A 500 3.23 4.46 7.41
C ILE A 500 4.65 3.92 7.45
N TRP A 501 5.57 4.58 6.75
CA TRP A 501 6.96 4.13 6.64
C TRP A 501 7.75 4.33 7.95
N PRO A 502 8.76 3.48 8.24
CA PRO A 502 9.05 2.25 7.53
C PRO A 502 7.98 1.19 7.84
N SER A 503 7.61 0.42 6.83
CA SER A 503 6.70 -0.72 6.97
C SER A 503 7.48 -2.02 7.15
N ARG A 504 6.87 -3.05 7.75
CA ARG A 504 7.38 -4.42 7.69
C ARG A 504 7.24 -5.06 6.31
N GLU A 505 6.34 -4.54 5.47
CA GLU A 505 6.17 -5.00 4.09
C GLU A 505 7.20 -4.31 3.19
N ALA A 506 7.99 -5.12 2.48
CA ALA A 506 9.11 -4.64 1.69
C ALA A 506 8.64 -3.74 0.53
N ASN A 507 7.51 -4.08 -0.10
CA ASN A 507 6.98 -3.32 -1.23
C ASN A 507 6.59 -1.88 -0.84
N ASP A 508 6.08 -1.65 0.37
CA ASP A 508 5.72 -0.30 0.82
C ASP A 508 6.96 0.60 0.92
N ASN A 509 8.12 0.06 1.31
CA ASN A 509 9.34 0.83 1.50
C ASN A 509 10.05 1.23 0.19
N LEU A 510 9.63 0.67 -0.95
CA LEU A 510 10.23 0.98 -2.25
C LEU A 510 10.06 2.46 -2.61
N ALA A 511 8.89 3.04 -2.33
CA ALA A 511 8.61 4.45 -2.59
C ALA A 511 9.57 5.38 -1.82
N ALA A 512 9.67 5.22 -0.49
CA ALA A 512 10.58 6.01 0.32
C ALA A 512 12.05 5.85 -0.14
N THR A 513 12.48 4.60 -0.34
CA THR A 513 13.85 4.30 -0.78
C THR A 513 14.17 4.97 -2.12
N ARG A 514 13.20 5.03 -3.04
CA ARG A 514 13.33 5.71 -4.33
C ARG A 514 13.47 7.22 -4.21
N ILE A 515 12.72 7.83 -3.30
CA ILE A 515 12.66 9.28 -3.15
C ILE A 515 13.93 9.83 -2.47
N GLN A 516 14.40 9.17 -1.40
CA GLN A 516 15.45 9.71 -0.52
C GLN A 516 16.65 8.78 -0.30
N GLY A 517 16.67 7.59 -0.92
CA GLY A 517 17.77 6.63 -0.80
C GLY A 517 17.75 5.76 0.46
N HIS A 518 16.73 5.89 1.31
CA HIS A 518 16.49 5.02 2.46
C HIS A 518 15.00 4.90 2.78
N ASP A 519 14.66 3.91 3.60
CA ASP A 519 13.31 3.69 4.13
C ASP A 519 12.93 4.77 5.17
N GLY A 520 11.65 4.78 5.54
CA GLY A 520 11.10 5.73 6.51
C GLY A 520 10.42 6.94 5.88
N MET A 521 9.90 7.82 6.73
CA MET A 521 9.25 9.05 6.30
C MET A 521 10.22 9.92 5.49
N ILE A 522 9.71 10.61 4.47
CA ILE A 522 10.48 11.55 3.65
C ILE A 522 10.92 12.71 4.53
N ILE A 523 12.24 12.77 4.77
CA ILE A 523 12.86 13.80 5.59
C ILE A 523 13.93 14.57 4.81
N GLU A 524 14.53 13.94 3.80
CA GLU A 524 15.53 14.57 2.94
C GLU A 524 14.90 15.69 2.10
N CYS A 525 15.21 16.95 2.45
CA CYS A 525 14.60 18.13 1.82
C CYS A 525 14.84 18.17 0.30
N THR A 526 15.91 17.53 -0.17
CA THR A 526 16.28 17.42 -1.60
C THR A 526 15.26 16.65 -2.44
N ALA A 527 14.35 15.89 -1.81
CA ALA A 527 13.20 15.27 -2.46
C ALA A 527 12.31 16.31 -3.17
N CYS A 528 12.21 17.52 -2.62
CA CYS A 528 11.41 18.61 -3.19
C CYS A 528 12.26 19.84 -3.52
N HIS A 529 13.26 20.19 -2.72
CA HIS A 529 13.97 21.47 -2.84
C HIS A 529 15.18 21.43 -3.79
N GLY A 530 15.55 20.27 -4.34
CA GLY A 530 16.75 20.13 -5.17
C GLY A 530 18.03 20.05 -4.32
N SER A 531 19.16 20.57 -4.81
CA SER A 531 20.48 20.31 -4.20
C SER A 531 20.91 21.26 -3.08
N GLU A 532 20.38 22.49 -3.04
CA GLU A 532 20.74 23.49 -2.02
C GLU A 532 19.49 24.17 -1.47
N LEU A 533 19.37 24.22 -0.15
CA LEU A 533 18.30 24.90 0.56
C LEU A 533 18.95 25.90 1.54
N PRO A 534 18.55 27.19 1.52
CA PRO A 534 18.97 28.15 2.53
C PRO A 534 18.68 27.65 3.95
N LEU A 535 19.41 28.17 4.94
CA LEU A 535 19.11 27.87 6.34
C LEU A 535 17.65 28.24 6.63
N THR A 536 16.91 27.30 7.22
CA THR A 536 15.49 27.51 7.52
C THR A 536 15.08 26.73 8.76
N LEU A 537 14.00 27.21 9.41
CA LEU A 537 13.22 26.49 10.42
C LEU A 537 11.77 26.25 9.94
N GLN A 538 11.50 26.49 8.66
CA GLN A 538 10.17 26.46 8.06
C GLN A 538 9.89 25.12 7.34
N GLY A 539 10.66 24.07 7.66
CA GLY A 539 10.40 22.72 7.17
C GLY A 539 9.11 22.13 7.76
N PRO A 540 8.72 20.93 7.30
CA PRO A 540 7.61 20.18 7.90
C PRO A 540 7.77 20.12 9.42
N HIS A 541 6.70 20.34 10.18
CA HIS A 541 6.71 20.33 11.65
C HIS A 541 7.69 21.29 12.32
N GLY A 542 8.15 22.32 11.61
CA GLY A 542 9.17 23.27 12.09
C GLY A 542 10.58 22.70 12.06
N MET A 543 10.82 21.67 11.25
CA MET A 543 12.15 21.11 11.05
C MET A 543 13.07 22.11 10.33
N HIS A 544 14.35 21.97 10.65
CA HIS A 544 15.43 22.61 9.92
C HIS A 544 15.96 21.72 8.79
N ASN A 545 16.92 22.23 8.01
CA ASN A 545 17.60 21.45 6.99
C ASN A 545 18.23 20.19 7.62
N VAL A 546 17.91 19.01 7.11
CA VAL A 546 18.56 17.75 7.50
C VAL A 546 19.61 17.36 6.47
N ASN A 547 20.58 16.56 6.88
CA ASN A 547 21.64 16.07 5.99
C ASN A 547 22.34 17.20 5.19
N SER A 548 22.50 18.36 5.82
CA SER A 548 22.99 19.57 5.19
C SER A 548 24.30 20.00 5.84
N PRO A 549 25.44 19.94 5.14
CA PRO A 549 26.68 20.51 5.63
C PRO A 549 26.53 22.01 5.97
N ASN A 550 25.74 22.74 5.17
CA ASN A 550 25.46 24.16 5.41
C ASN A 550 24.78 24.37 6.77
N TRP A 551 23.85 23.49 7.16
CA TRP A 551 23.25 23.53 8.50
C TRP A 551 24.27 23.23 9.59
N VAL A 552 25.05 22.15 9.44
CA VAL A 552 26.05 21.75 10.43
C VAL A 552 26.99 22.92 10.77
N TYR A 553 27.44 23.67 9.76
CA TYR A 553 28.38 24.79 9.97
C TYR A 553 27.76 26.13 10.36
N ARG A 554 26.50 26.38 9.99
CA ARG A 554 25.97 27.76 10.04
C ARG A 554 24.66 27.89 10.79
N HIS A 555 24.20 26.83 11.46
CA HIS A 555 22.96 26.88 12.24
C HIS A 555 23.00 27.89 13.40
N GLU A 556 24.19 28.33 13.84
CA GLU A 556 24.33 29.44 14.80
C GLU A 556 23.80 30.79 14.26
N GLU A 557 23.63 30.94 12.93
CA GLU A 557 23.21 32.19 12.29
C GLU A 557 21.69 32.45 12.29
N ILE A 558 20.85 31.43 12.50
CA ILE A 558 19.42 31.49 12.15
C ILE A 558 18.45 31.61 13.33
N ALA A 559 18.78 31.14 14.54
CA ALA A 559 17.88 31.30 15.70
C ALA A 559 18.56 31.06 17.06
N GLY A 560 17.95 31.61 18.12
CA GLY A 560 18.33 31.34 19.50
C GLY A 560 17.90 29.95 20.00
N GLN A 561 18.54 29.48 21.07
CA GLN A 561 18.44 28.12 21.64
C GLN A 561 16.99 27.63 21.85
N GLN A 562 16.05 28.52 22.17
CA GLN A 562 14.64 28.17 22.43
C GLN A 562 13.94 27.54 21.21
N ALA A 563 14.33 27.91 19.98
CA ALA A 563 13.76 27.32 18.77
C ALA A 563 14.15 25.84 18.64
N CYS A 564 15.42 25.52 18.89
CA CYS A 564 15.96 24.16 18.83
C CYS A 564 15.37 23.26 19.91
N GLY A 565 15.11 23.81 21.10
CA GLY A 565 14.62 23.04 22.24
C GLY A 565 13.26 22.36 22.01
N THR A 566 12.47 22.83 21.05
CA THR A 566 11.19 22.18 20.69
C THR A 566 11.38 20.76 20.14
N CYS A 567 12.49 20.48 19.45
CA CYS A 567 12.80 19.13 18.95
C CYS A 567 13.97 18.49 19.70
N HIS A 568 14.96 19.28 20.11
CA HIS A 568 16.19 18.81 20.75
C HIS A 568 16.15 18.83 22.28
N GLY A 569 15.01 19.21 22.88
CA GLY A 569 14.84 19.26 24.33
C GLY A 569 15.35 20.56 24.94
N ALA A 570 14.81 20.93 26.10
CA ALA A 570 15.19 22.16 26.80
C ALA A 570 16.68 22.19 27.18
N ASP A 571 17.30 21.03 27.33
CA ASP A 571 18.71 20.83 27.65
C ASP A 571 19.60 20.61 26.42
N GLY A 572 19.04 20.56 25.21
CA GLY A 572 19.80 20.33 23.97
C GLY A 572 20.39 18.93 23.81
N ASN A 573 20.02 17.96 24.66
CA ASN A 573 20.56 16.60 24.62
C ASN A 573 19.90 15.71 23.55
N GLY A 574 18.89 16.23 22.86
CA GLY A 574 18.11 15.51 21.86
C GLY A 574 16.91 14.78 22.45
N THR A 575 15.91 14.52 21.61
CA THR A 575 14.70 13.79 22.01
C THR A 575 14.32 12.72 20.99
N VAL A 576 13.15 12.11 21.13
CA VAL A 576 12.61 11.20 20.12
C VAL A 576 12.30 11.92 18.79
N LEU A 577 12.19 13.25 18.81
CA LEU A 577 11.91 14.09 17.64
C LEU A 577 13.19 14.46 16.86
N SER A 578 14.37 14.38 17.49
CA SER A 578 15.65 14.67 16.85
C SER A 578 16.42 13.37 16.65
N LYS A 579 16.12 12.59 15.61
CA LYS A 579 16.83 11.33 15.32
C LYS A 579 17.35 11.31 13.89
N ALA A 580 18.55 10.75 13.70
CA ALA A 580 19.07 10.48 12.37
C ALA A 580 18.21 9.43 11.66
N ALA A 581 17.67 9.75 10.49
CA ALA A 581 16.87 8.82 9.69
C ALA A 581 17.70 7.78 8.93
N ALA A 582 18.98 8.07 8.72
CA ALA A 582 19.94 7.19 8.04
C ALA A 582 21.35 7.41 8.60
N ASN A 583 22.27 6.53 8.23
CA ASN A 583 23.68 6.73 8.56
C ASN A 583 24.20 7.99 7.84
N ARG A 584 24.96 8.81 8.57
CA ARG A 584 25.54 10.06 8.08
C ARG A 584 26.97 10.21 8.58
N THR A 585 27.74 11.00 7.85
CA THR A 585 29.07 11.43 8.27
C THR A 585 29.16 12.92 7.99
N PHE A 586 29.51 13.70 9.01
CA PHE A 586 29.69 15.14 8.89
C PHE A 586 31.10 15.52 9.34
N SER A 587 31.69 16.50 8.66
CA SER A 587 32.91 17.14 9.12
C SER A 587 32.54 18.21 10.15
N VAL A 588 33.16 18.20 11.32
CA VAL A 588 32.96 19.18 12.38
C VAL A 588 34.03 20.26 12.35
N GLU A 589 33.84 21.33 13.12
CA GLU A 589 34.76 22.48 13.14
C GLU A 589 36.06 22.22 13.90
N GLU A 590 36.08 21.20 14.78
CA GLU A 590 37.29 20.79 15.48
C GLU A 590 38.26 20.11 14.51
N GLU A 591 39.50 20.61 14.47
CA GLU A 591 40.60 20.00 13.75
C GLU A 591 41.16 18.84 14.59
N ASP A 592 41.47 17.70 13.96
CA ASP A 592 42.16 16.59 14.63
C ASP A 592 43.64 16.92 14.87
N GLU A 593 44.37 16.00 15.52
CA GLU A 593 45.80 16.18 15.84
C GLU A 593 46.69 16.40 14.60
N ASP A 594 46.18 16.07 13.40
CA ASP A 594 46.84 16.21 12.11
C ASP A 594 46.39 17.46 11.32
N ASN A 595 45.60 18.34 11.95
CA ASN A 595 45.07 19.58 11.36
C ASN A 595 44.08 19.35 10.20
N ASP A 596 43.51 18.14 10.12
CA ASP A 596 42.38 17.78 9.25
C ASP A 596 41.05 18.01 9.99
N ARG A 597 39.96 18.26 9.26
CA ARG A 597 38.65 18.41 9.91
C ARG A 597 38.22 17.07 10.49
N ALA A 598 38.00 17.01 11.80
CA ALA A 598 37.45 15.82 12.43
C ALA A 598 36.09 15.48 11.81
N THR A 599 35.78 14.18 11.74
CA THR A 599 34.50 13.70 11.22
C THR A 599 33.73 12.96 12.31
N VAL A 600 32.42 13.19 12.35
CA VAL A 600 31.49 12.49 13.25
C VAL A 600 30.62 11.57 12.41
N GLY A 601 30.71 10.27 12.71
CA GLY A 601 29.81 9.25 12.17
C GLY A 601 28.54 9.16 13.02
N ILE A 602 27.39 9.36 12.41
CA ILE A 602 26.07 9.29 13.05
C ILE A 602 25.32 8.11 12.47
N LEU A 603 25.03 7.10 13.30
CA LEU A 603 24.22 5.96 12.89
C LEU A 603 22.73 6.32 12.84
N LYS A 604 21.98 5.62 11.98
CA LYS A 604 20.50 5.66 11.96
C LYS A 604 19.95 5.41 13.36
N GLY A 605 18.98 6.22 13.76
CA GLY A 605 18.29 6.15 15.04
C GLY A 605 18.98 6.90 16.19
N THR A 606 20.22 7.35 16.01
CA THR A 606 20.93 8.17 17.01
C THR A 606 20.16 9.47 17.26
N GLN A 607 19.92 9.76 18.54
CA GLN A 607 19.33 11.04 18.96
C GLN A 607 20.35 12.16 18.78
N ILE A 608 19.93 13.24 18.13
CA ILE A 608 20.75 14.38 17.78
C ILE A 608 20.60 15.44 18.88
N GLY A 609 21.70 15.72 19.58
CA GLY A 609 21.85 16.82 20.51
C GLY A 609 23.12 17.62 20.20
N CYS A 610 23.28 18.78 20.83
CA CYS A 610 24.41 19.69 20.60
C CYS A 610 25.76 19.01 20.87
N GLY A 611 25.83 18.22 21.95
CA GLY A 611 27.02 17.51 22.43
C GLY A 611 27.63 16.49 21.46
N LEU A 612 27.00 16.19 20.33
CA LEU A 612 27.53 15.23 19.34
C LEU A 612 28.62 15.81 18.46
N CYS A 613 28.62 17.12 18.23
CA CYS A 613 29.51 17.78 17.28
C CYS A 613 30.36 18.87 17.94
N HIS A 614 29.86 19.49 19.01
CA HIS A 614 30.54 20.52 19.79
C HIS A 614 30.05 20.50 21.24
N GLU A 615 30.70 21.24 22.13
CA GLU A 615 30.24 21.36 23.53
C GLU A 615 28.79 21.87 23.60
N ASN A 616 27.98 21.25 24.47
CA ASN A 616 26.59 21.66 24.66
C ASN A 616 26.48 22.93 25.50
N LYS A 617 26.47 24.09 24.82
CA LYS A 617 26.37 25.41 25.45
C LYS A 617 25.00 25.70 26.13
N ILE A 618 24.00 24.82 25.98
CA ILE A 618 22.67 24.99 26.60
C ILE A 618 22.67 24.59 28.08
N THR A 619 23.52 23.64 28.49
CA THR A 619 23.56 23.12 29.87
C THR A 619 24.51 23.85 30.81
N HIS A 620 25.17 24.92 30.33
CA HIS A 620 26.18 25.68 31.08
C HIS A 620 25.72 27.07 31.56
N GLU A 621 24.45 27.43 31.32
CA GLU A 621 23.73 28.54 31.95
C GLU A 621 22.61 27.99 32.85
#